data_AF-A0A7C6U0V2-F1
#
_entry.id   AF-A0A7C6U0V2-F1
#
_cell.length_a   1.000
_cell.length_b   1.000
_cell.length_c   1.000
_cell.angle_alpha   90.00
_cell.angle_beta   90.00
_cell.angle_gamma   90.00
#
_symmetry.space_group_name_H-M   'P 1'
#
loop_
_entity.id
_entity.type
_entity.pdbx_description
1 polymer ?
#
loop_
_entity_poly.entity_id
_entity_poly.type
_entity_poly.pdbx_seq_one_letter_code
_entity_poly.pdbx_strand_id
1 'polypeptide(L)'
;MSLTSFPFIALTAVAILIFAGLLERVLERMRLSRSEAFAILFAILAGSFLPDIPLHRGLSINIGGALIPLGIIIYLLWTADTPEEKSRGILTMLL
;
A
#
# COMPACT_ATOMS: atom_id res chain seq x y z
N MET A 1 -21.36 6.72 -22.55
CA MET A 1 -20.49 6.64 -21.36
C MET A 1 -19.97 8.04 -21.09
N SER A 2 -20.61 8.77 -20.17
CA SER A 2 -20.29 10.18 -19.92
C SER A 2 -19.06 10.31 -19.02
N LEU A 3 -18.08 11.10 -19.49
CA LEU A 3 -16.82 11.44 -18.80
C LEU A 3 -17.05 12.28 -17.52
N THR A 4 -18.30 12.56 -17.15
CA THR A 4 -18.68 13.36 -15.98
C THR A 4 -19.18 12.51 -14.81
N SER A 5 -19.15 11.18 -14.95
CA SER A 5 -19.54 10.27 -13.88
C SER A 5 -18.56 10.35 -12.71
N PHE A 6 -19.08 10.38 -11.48
CA PHE A 6 -18.28 10.47 -10.25
C PHE A 6 -17.07 9.52 -10.20
N PRO A 7 -17.18 8.24 -10.62
CA PRO A 7 -16.03 7.33 -10.67
C PRO A 7 -14.91 7.78 -11.61
N PHE A 8 -15.28 8.35 -12.77
CA PHE A 8 -14.30 8.84 -13.75
C PHE A 8 -13.54 10.06 -13.21
N ILE A 9 -14.25 10.96 -12.52
CA ILE A 9 -13.63 12.14 -11.89
C ILE A 9 -12.67 11.69 -10.77
N ALA A 10 -13.09 10.74 -9.93
CA ALA A 10 -12.24 10.20 -8.87
C ALA A 10 -10.97 9.54 -9.42
N LEU A 11 -11.10 8.70 -10.45
CA LEU A 11 -9.95 8.05 -11.11
C LEU A 11 -9.01 9.07 -11.74
N THR A 12 -9.55 10.09 -12.41
CA THR A 12 -8.75 11.15 -13.04
C THR A 12 -8.00 11.97 -11.99
N ALA A 13 -8.64 12.31 -10.88
CA ALA A 13 -8.00 13.03 -9.77
C ALA A 13 -6.87 12.21 -9.14
N VAL A 14 -7.10 10.92 -8.88
CA VAL A 14 -6.06 10.01 -8.36
C VAL A 14 -4.89 9.89 -9.34
N ALA A 15 -5.16 9.76 -10.65
CA ALA A 15 -4.11 9.70 -11.67
C ALA A 15 -3.26 10.98 -11.69
N ILE A 16 -3.88 12.16 -11.60
CA ILE A 16 -3.16 13.44 -11.50
C ILE A 16 -2.26 13.47 -10.26
N LEU A 17 -2.76 13.01 -9.10
CA LEU A 17 -1.97 12.95 -7.86
C LEU A 17 -0.77 11.99 -7.97
N ILE A 18 -0.91 10.90 -8.70
CA ILE A 18 0.18 9.95 -9.00
C ILE A 18 1.22 10.62 -9.88
N PHE A 19 0.82 11.19 -11.02
CA PHE A 19 1.74 11.86 -11.95
C PHE A 19 2.40 13.11 -11.35
N ALA A 20 1.75 13.78 -10.41
CA ALA A 20 2.32 14.90 -9.65
C ALA A 20 3.33 14.45 -8.57
N GLY A 21 3.59 13.14 -8.43
CA GLY A 21 4.52 12.59 -7.46
C GLY A 21 4.03 12.71 -6.01
N LEU A 22 2.77 13.09 -5.76
CA LEU A 22 2.22 13.17 -4.40
C LEU A 22 2.12 11.79 -3.76
N LEU A 23 1.76 10.78 -4.56
CA LEU A 23 1.72 9.39 -4.08
C LEU A 23 3.14 8.83 -3.87
N GLU A 24 4.12 9.26 -4.66
CA GLU A 24 5.52 8.88 -4.48
C GLU A 24 6.07 9.37 -3.13
N ARG A 25 5.72 10.59 -2.70
CA ARG A 25 6.08 11.10 -1.36
C ARG A 25 5.42 10.31 -0.21
N VAL A 26 4.25 9.72 -0.45
CA VAL A 26 3.59 8.82 0.51
C VAL A 26 4.30 7.47 0.54
N LEU A 27 4.68 6.94 -0.62
CA LEU A 27 5.47 5.71 -0.76
C LEU A 27 6.87 5.83 -0.15
N GLU A 28 7.55 6.96 -0.32
CA GLU A 28 8.85 7.25 0.29
C GLU A 28 8.78 7.25 1.83
N ARG A 29 7.62 7.59 2.41
CA ARG A 29 7.39 7.51 3.86
C ARG A 29 7.06 6.11 4.36
N MET A 30 6.80 5.14 3.47
CA MET A 30 6.40 3.79 3.90
C MET A 30 7.56 2.94 4.45
N ARG A 31 8.80 3.48 4.54
CA ARG A 31 10.00 2.80 5.07
C ARG A 31 10.26 1.40 4.49
N LEU A 32 9.64 1.07 3.35
CA LEU A 32 9.82 -0.21 2.70
C LEU A 32 11.17 -0.21 1.99
N SER A 33 12.01 -1.17 2.34
CA SER A 33 13.18 -1.51 1.55
C SER A 33 12.73 -1.88 0.13
N ARG A 34 13.57 -1.59 -0.87
CA ARG A 34 13.32 -1.98 -2.27
C ARG A 34 12.96 -3.47 -2.37
N SER A 35 13.62 -4.33 -1.59
CA SER A 35 13.34 -5.77 -1.55
C SER A 35 11.99 -6.11 -0.91
N GLU A 36 11.55 -5.35 0.09
CA GLU A 36 10.25 -5.55 0.77
C GLU A 36 9.11 -5.16 -0.16
N ALA A 37 9.25 -4.05 -0.88
CA ALA A 37 8.29 -3.64 -1.90
C ALA A 37 8.12 -4.72 -2.99
N PHE A 38 9.22 -5.33 -3.45
CA PHE A 38 9.17 -6.46 -4.37
C PHE A 38 8.52 -7.70 -3.77
N ALA A 39 8.83 -8.04 -2.51
CA ALA A 39 8.19 -9.18 -1.83
C ALA A 39 6.67 -9.00 -1.71
N ILE A 40 6.22 -7.79 -1.37
CA ILE A 40 4.79 -7.44 -1.32
C ILE A 40 4.15 -7.55 -2.70
N LEU A 41 4.80 -7.03 -3.73
CA LEU A 41 4.32 -7.13 -5.11
C LEU A 41 4.17 -8.59 -5.57
N PHE A 42 5.17 -9.43 -5.29
CA PHE A 42 5.13 -10.86 -5.60
C PHE A 42 4.04 -11.58 -4.81
N ALA A 43 3.83 -11.21 -3.54
CA ALA A 43 2.73 -11.73 -2.75
C ALA A 43 1.39 -11.39 -3.43
N ILE A 44 1.14 -10.11 -3.77
CA ILE A 44 -0.10 -9.67 -4.46
C ILE A 44 -0.33 -10.49 -5.74
N LEU A 45 0.71 -10.60 -6.57
CA LEU A 45 0.65 -11.35 -7.83
C LEU A 45 0.34 -12.83 -7.59
N ALA A 46 1.06 -13.49 -6.68
CA ALA A 46 0.80 -14.89 -6.34
C ALA A 46 -0.60 -15.08 -5.74
N GLY A 47 -1.02 -14.14 -4.89
CA GLY A 47 -2.34 -14.06 -4.28
C GLY A 47 -3.46 -14.07 -5.30
N SER A 48 -3.30 -13.35 -6.40
CA SER A 48 -4.32 -13.25 -7.45
C SER A 48 -4.66 -14.59 -8.13
N PHE A 49 -3.77 -15.58 -8.05
CA PHE A 49 -4.00 -16.94 -8.56
C PHE A 49 -4.71 -17.86 -7.55
N LEU A 50 -4.90 -17.43 -6.30
CA LEU A 50 -5.67 -18.21 -5.34
C LEU A 50 -7.17 -18.17 -5.68
N PRO A 51 -7.86 -19.32 -5.59
CA PRO A 51 -9.29 -19.38 -5.82
C PRO A 51 -10.06 -18.62 -4.73
N ASP A 52 -11.20 -18.04 -5.11
CA ASP A 52 -12.08 -17.36 -4.17
C ASP A 52 -12.66 -18.34 -3.14
N ILE A 53 -12.76 -17.92 -1.88
CA ILE A 53 -13.48 -18.69 -0.86
C ILE A 53 -14.96 -18.30 -0.93
N PRO A 54 -15.86 -19.23 -1.29
CA PRO A 54 -17.27 -18.96 -1.22
C PRO A 54 -17.70 -18.79 0.24
N LEU A 55 -18.32 -17.65 0.51
CA LEU A 55 -19.09 -17.40 1.73
C LEU A 55 -20.55 -17.87 1.49
N HIS A 56 -21.42 -17.57 2.45
CA HIS A 56 -22.84 -17.87 2.34
C HIS A 56 -23.58 -16.91 1.39
N ARG A 57 -24.62 -17.42 0.72
CA ARG A 57 -25.56 -16.68 -0.14
C ARG A 57 -24.93 -16.06 -1.41
N GLY A 58 -23.97 -16.75 -2.03
CA GLY A 58 -23.35 -16.32 -3.29
C GLY A 58 -22.33 -15.20 -3.13
N LEU A 59 -22.00 -14.82 -1.90
CA LEU A 59 -20.85 -13.97 -1.61
C LEU A 59 -19.58 -14.82 -1.70
N SER A 60 -18.51 -14.26 -2.24
CA SER A 60 -17.19 -14.86 -2.24
C SER A 60 -16.17 -13.83 -1.78
N ILE A 61 -15.11 -14.30 -1.10
CA ILE A 61 -13.95 -13.48 -0.78
C ILE A 61 -12.82 -13.86 -1.73
N ASN A 62 -12.28 -12.86 -2.41
CA ASN A 62 -11.04 -13.01 -3.15
C ASN A 62 -9.87 -13.02 -2.17
N ILE A 63 -9.32 -14.20 -1.92
CA ILE A 63 -8.23 -14.37 -0.96
C ILE A 63 -7.03 -13.50 -1.34
N GLY A 64 -6.67 -13.50 -2.63
CA GLY A 64 -5.55 -12.72 -3.14
C GLY A 64 -5.65 -11.23 -2.90
N GLY A 65 -6.84 -10.68 -3.11
CA GLY A 65 -7.15 -9.27 -2.93
C GLY A 65 -7.45 -8.89 -1.48
N ALA A 66 -7.84 -9.83 -0.62
CA ALA A 66 -8.22 -9.54 0.77
C ALA A 66 -7.10 -9.81 1.79
N LEU A 67 -6.41 -10.95 1.70
CA LEU A 67 -5.39 -11.33 2.69
C LEU A 67 -4.13 -10.48 2.58
N ILE A 68 -3.82 -9.98 1.39
CA ILE A 68 -2.54 -9.33 1.14
C ILE A 68 -2.54 -7.88 1.64
N PRO A 69 -3.57 -7.06 1.38
CA PRO A 69 -3.72 -5.79 2.09
C PRO A 69 -3.76 -5.97 3.61
N LEU A 70 -4.40 -7.04 4.10
CA LEU A 70 -4.40 -7.40 5.53
C LEU A 70 -2.99 -7.70 6.05
N GLY A 71 -2.20 -8.47 5.32
CA GLY A 71 -0.81 -8.75 5.64
C GLY A 71 0.08 -7.51 5.62
N ILE A 72 -0.15 -6.58 4.68
CA ILE A 72 0.53 -5.28 4.63
C ILE A 72 0.18 -4.43 5.85
N ILE A 73 -1.10 -4.40 6.25
CA ILE A 73 -1.54 -3.70 7.46
C ILE A 73 -0.84 -4.28 8.69
N ILE A 74 -0.78 -5.61 8.81
CA ILE A 74 -0.09 -6.29 9.92
C ILE A 74 1.41 -6.00 9.90
N TYR A 75 2.06 -6.06 8.74
CA TYR A 75 3.48 -5.75 8.57
C TYR A 75 3.80 -4.31 8.97
N LEU A 76 3.01 -3.34 8.49
CA LEU A 76 3.19 -1.94 8.84
C LEU A 76 2.94 -1.70 10.32
N LEU A 77 1.95 -2.34 10.94
CA LEU A 77 1.71 -2.24 12.38
C LEU A 77 2.84 -2.83 13.22
N TRP A 78 3.49 -3.89 12.73
CA TRP A 78 4.55 -4.58 13.46
C TRP A 78 5.92 -3.93 13.26
N THR A 79 6.20 -3.41 12.06
CA THR A 79 7.45 -2.72 11.68
C THR A 79 7.40 -1.22 11.97
N ALA A 80 6.24 -0.67 12.35
CA ALA A 80 6.12 0.72 12.77
C ALA A 80 6.76 0.97 14.14
N ASP A 81 8.08 1.10 14.17
CA ASP A 81 8.76 1.76 15.28
C ASP A 81 8.58 3.28 15.20
N THR A 82 7.97 3.82 16.26
CA THR A 82 8.12 5.21 16.72
C THR A 82 9.29 5.23 17.71
N PRO A 83 10.09 6.30 17.92
CA PRO A 83 10.58 7.40 17.10
C PRO A 83 12.14 7.33 17.01
N GLU A 84 12.71 6.58 16.07
CA GLU A 84 14.18 6.40 15.98
C GLU A 84 14.92 7.48 15.18
N GLU A 85 14.29 8.66 15.00
CA GLU A 85 14.94 9.85 14.47
C GLU A 85 15.32 10.87 15.56
N LYS A 86 15.23 10.52 16.85
CA LYS A 86 15.57 11.47 17.92
C LYS A 86 17.04 11.51 18.33
N SER A 87 17.88 10.60 17.85
CA SER A 87 19.29 10.50 18.29
C SER A 87 20.32 10.86 17.21
N ARG A 88 19.96 10.94 15.93
CA ARG A 88 20.89 11.39 14.87
C ARG A 88 20.93 12.91 14.67
N GLY A 89 19.83 13.62 14.96
CA GLY A 89 19.80 15.08 14.88
C GLY A 89 20.71 15.77 15.90
N ILE A 90 20.91 15.18 17.09
CA ILE A 90 21.77 15.73 18.16
C ILE A 90 23.26 15.53 17.81
N LEU A 91 23.63 14.40 17.20
CA LEU A 91 25.00 14.14 16.76
C LEU A 91 25.43 15.05 15.60
N THR A 92 24.53 15.38 14.67
CA THR A 92 24.80 16.35 13.59
C THR A 92 24.81 17.81 14.09
N MET A 93 24.27 18.09 15.29
CA MET A 93 24.29 19.43 15.87
C MET A 93 25.52 19.69 16.77
N LEU A 94 26.31 18.64 17.08
CA LEU A 94 27.51 18.70 17.92
C LEU A 94 28.82 18.36 17.19
N LEU A 95 28.75 17.86 15.95
CA LEU A 95 29.87 17.73 15.00
C LEU A 95 29.81 18.86 13.97
#